data_AF-A0A2R8B6M9-F1
#
_entry.id   AF-A0A2R8B6M9-F1
#
_cell.length_a   1.000
_cell.length_b   1.000
_cell.length_c   1.000
_cell.angle_alpha   90.00
_cell.angle_beta   90.00
_cell.angle_gamma   90.00
#
_symmetry.space_group_name_H-M   'P 1'
#
loop_
_entity.id
_entity.type
_entity.pdbx_description
1 polymer ?
#
loop_
_entity_poly.entity_id
_entity_poly.type
_entity_poly.pdbx_seq_one_letter_code
_entity_poly.pdbx_strand_id
1 'polypeptide(L)'
;MTKSYEFVAEARAGLDQIDAELSALETKVKASGKAADDWTCDQAGKLRADWQKARTEMRKIADRIETEGDEAARDAKAQAERHWAALKAAVKAYRDHVG
;
A
#
# COMPACT_ATOMS: atom_id res chain seq x y z
N MET A 1 6.08 -12.20 -20.93
CA MET A 1 6.06 -11.31 -19.76
C MET A 1 7.01 -11.92 -18.73
N THR A 2 7.96 -11.17 -18.17
CA THR A 2 8.89 -11.73 -17.16
C THR A 2 8.22 -11.73 -15.79
N LYS A 3 8.69 -12.59 -14.86
CA LYS A 3 8.17 -12.67 -13.48
C LYS A 3 8.21 -11.32 -12.72
N SER A 4 9.06 -10.39 -13.15
CA SER A 4 9.16 -9.05 -12.58
C SER A 4 7.97 -8.17 -13.00
N TYR A 5 7.54 -8.26 -14.27
CA TYR A 5 6.36 -7.54 -14.75
C TYR A 5 5.06 -8.05 -14.13
N GLU A 6 4.92 -9.37 -13.94
CA GLU A 6 3.77 -9.95 -13.22
C GLU A 6 3.70 -9.47 -11.78
N PHE A 7 4.85 -9.41 -11.08
CA PHE A 7 4.94 -8.87 -9.73
C PHE A 7 4.51 -7.40 -9.65
N VAL A 8 4.97 -6.55 -10.58
CA VAL A 8 4.56 -5.14 -10.62
C VAL A 8 3.06 -5.00 -10.86
N ALA A 9 2.48 -5.83 -11.73
CA ALA A 9 1.05 -5.81 -12.00
C ALA A 9 0.22 -6.22 -10.76
N GLU A 10 0.60 -7.32 -10.09
CA GLU A 10 -0.05 -7.76 -8.85
C GLU A 10 0.08 -6.72 -7.74
N ALA A 11 1.25 -6.11 -7.60
CA ALA A 11 1.48 -5.11 -6.58
C ALA A 11 0.72 -3.80 -6.84
N ARG A 12 0.58 -3.38 -8.10
CA ARG A 12 -0.30 -2.25 -8.48
C ARG A 12 -1.75 -2.55 -8.16
N ALA A 13 -2.26 -3.72 -8.55
CA ALA A 13 -3.63 -4.13 -8.25
C ALA A 13 -3.89 -4.15 -6.72
N GLY A 14 -2.93 -4.63 -5.96
CA GLY A 14 -2.98 -4.58 -4.50
C GLY A 14 -3.02 -3.14 -3.96
N LEU A 15 -2.17 -2.24 -4.47
CA LEU A 15 -2.14 -0.83 -4.05
C LEU A 15 -3.47 -0.14 -4.33
N ASP A 16 -4.10 -0.44 -5.46
CA ASP A 16 -5.42 0.10 -5.82
C ASP A 16 -6.50 -0.44 -4.88
N GLN A 17 -6.45 -1.72 -4.50
CA GLN A 17 -7.35 -2.29 -3.50
C GLN A 17 -7.19 -1.59 -2.14
N ILE A 18 -5.94 -1.36 -1.68
CA ILE A 18 -5.68 -0.68 -0.42
C ILE A 18 -6.15 0.78 -0.47
N ASP A 19 -5.99 1.48 -1.59
CA ASP A 19 -6.49 2.86 -1.75
C ASP A 19 -8.02 2.92 -1.68
N ALA A 20 -8.70 1.94 -2.30
CA ALA A 20 -10.15 1.82 -2.21
C ALA A 20 -10.61 1.54 -0.77
N GLU A 21 -9.94 0.64 -0.05
CA GLU A 21 -10.22 0.35 1.36
C GLU A 21 -9.99 1.59 2.24
N LEU A 22 -8.88 2.31 2.06
CA LEU A 22 -8.60 3.55 2.80
C LEU A 22 -9.64 4.63 2.50
N SER A 23 -10.05 4.78 1.25
CA SER A 23 -11.08 5.75 0.86
C SER A 23 -12.44 5.43 1.47
N ALA A 24 -12.82 4.14 1.52
CA ALA A 24 -14.03 3.69 2.18
C ALA A 24 -13.99 3.92 3.69
N LEU A 25 -12.81 3.73 4.30
CA LEU A 25 -12.59 3.97 5.73
C LEU A 25 -12.62 5.46 6.07
N GLU A 26 -11.98 6.33 5.29
CA GLU A 26 -12.09 7.78 5.45
C GLU A 26 -13.54 8.25 5.33
N THR A 27 -14.31 7.64 4.42
CA THR A 27 -15.74 7.94 4.26
C THR A 27 -16.53 7.51 5.49
N LYS A 28 -16.27 6.32 6.04
CA LYS A 28 -16.88 5.85 7.30
C LYS A 28 -16.52 6.78 8.46
N VAL A 29 -15.25 7.14 8.62
CA VAL A 29 -14.77 8.07 9.66
C VAL A 29 -15.47 9.42 9.57
N LYS A 30 -15.60 9.99 8.37
CA LYS A 30 -16.35 11.24 8.13
C LYS A 30 -17.83 11.08 8.46
N ALA A 31 -18.44 9.95 8.10
CA ALA A 31 -19.83 9.65 8.39
C ALA A 31 -20.10 9.44 9.89
N SER A 32 -19.14 8.90 10.64
CA SER A 32 -19.19 8.75 12.10
C SER A 32 -19.15 10.08 12.85
N GLY A 33 -18.86 11.21 12.18
CA GLY A 33 -18.82 12.53 12.80
C GLY A 33 -17.88 12.60 14.01
N LYS A 34 -18.32 13.23 15.10
CA LYS A 34 -17.56 13.42 16.36
C LYS A 34 -17.25 12.11 17.12
N ALA A 35 -17.65 10.95 16.58
CA ALA A 35 -17.45 9.63 17.18
C ALA A 35 -16.28 8.83 16.56
N ALA A 36 -15.64 9.33 15.49
CA ALA A 36 -14.34 8.79 15.12
C ALA A 36 -13.33 9.23 16.20
N ASP A 37 -12.81 8.28 16.98
CA ASP A 37 -11.80 8.59 17.97
C ASP A 37 -10.53 9.12 17.30
N ASP A 38 -9.75 9.91 18.05
CA ASP A 38 -8.50 10.50 17.57
C ASP A 38 -7.52 9.42 17.07
N TRP A 39 -7.63 8.20 17.62
CA TRP A 39 -6.85 7.05 17.21
C TRP A 39 -7.17 6.62 15.78
N THR A 40 -8.44 6.51 15.41
CA THR A 40 -8.89 6.09 14.08
C THR A 40 -8.44 7.10 13.02
N CYS A 41 -8.51 8.40 13.34
CA CYS A 41 -8.01 9.46 12.46
C CYS A 41 -6.47 9.41 12.29
N ASP A 42 -5.74 9.23 13.39
CA ASP A 42 -4.27 9.09 13.37
C ASP A 42 -3.81 7.85 12.60
N GLN A 43 -4.48 6.71 12.78
CA GLN A 43 -4.17 5.48 12.05
C GLN A 43 -4.51 5.58 10.57
N ALA A 44 -5.65 6.18 10.19
CA ALA A 44 -5.97 6.43 8.78
C ALA A 44 -4.89 7.29 8.11
N GLY A 45 -4.41 8.34 8.81
CA GLY A 45 -3.31 9.18 8.35
C GLY A 45 -2.01 8.41 8.16
N LYS A 46 -1.62 7.59 9.14
CA LYS A 46 -0.43 6.72 9.07
C LYS A 46 -0.52 5.73 7.91
N LEU A 47 -1.65 5.05 7.77
CA LEU A 47 -1.89 4.13 6.67
C LEU A 47 -1.82 4.79 5.30
N ARG A 48 -2.34 6.02 5.17
CA ARG A 48 -2.25 6.77 3.91
C ARG A 48 -0.81 7.18 3.59
N ALA A 49 -0.03 7.57 4.59
CA ALA A 49 1.38 7.86 4.44
C ALA A 49 2.19 6.60 4.04
N ASP A 50 1.91 5.46 4.67
CA ASP A 50 2.56 4.19 4.34
C ASP A 50 2.17 3.67 2.96
N TRP A 51 0.90 3.83 2.56
CA TRP A 51 0.44 3.54 1.20
C TRP A 51 1.14 4.42 0.16
N GLN A 52 1.28 5.74 0.41
CA GLN A 52 1.98 6.64 -0.51
C GLN A 52 3.46 6.26 -0.68
N LYS A 53 4.13 5.85 0.41
CA LYS A 53 5.50 5.33 0.34
C LYS A 53 5.57 4.05 -0.49
N ALA A 54 4.70 3.08 -0.21
CA ALA A 54 4.66 1.82 -0.96
C ALA A 54 4.40 2.05 -2.45
N ARG A 55 3.49 2.98 -2.80
CA ARG A 55 3.20 3.36 -4.19
C ARG A 55 4.42 3.99 -4.88
N THR A 56 5.11 4.88 -4.20
CA THR A 56 6.33 5.53 -4.72
C THR A 56 7.43 4.52 -4.99
N GLU A 57 7.70 3.63 -4.04
CA GLU A 57 8.73 2.59 -4.19
C GLU A 57 8.37 1.61 -5.32
N MET A 58 7.10 1.19 -5.41
CA MET A 58 6.64 0.33 -6.49
C MET A 58 6.80 0.97 -7.87
N ARG A 59 6.56 2.28 -7.98
CA ARG A 59 6.79 3.03 -9.22
C ARG A 59 8.28 3.03 -9.59
N LYS A 60 9.17 3.31 -8.64
CA LYS A 60 10.62 3.25 -8.88
C LYS A 60 11.06 1.87 -9.37
N ILE A 61 10.51 0.81 -8.79
CA ILE A 61 10.82 -0.57 -9.18
C ILE A 61 10.35 -0.86 -10.61
N ALA A 62 9.13 -0.43 -10.95
CA ALA A 62 8.62 -0.53 -12.31
C ALA A 62 9.51 0.21 -13.31
N ASP A 63 9.87 1.46 -13.01
CA ASP A 63 10.74 2.28 -13.85
C ASP A 63 12.13 1.63 -14.02
N ARG A 64 12.69 1.03 -12.96
CA ARG A 64 13.97 0.28 -13.01
C ARG A 64 13.87 -1.01 -13.80
N ILE A 65 12.77 -1.76 -13.70
CA ILE A 65 12.53 -2.95 -14.54
C ILE A 65 12.53 -2.56 -16.02
N GLU A 66 11.86 -1.45 -16.36
CA GLU A 66 11.77 -0.97 -17.74
C GLU A 66 13.11 -0.45 -18.30
N THR A 67 13.97 0.12 -17.46
CA THR A 67 15.21 0.78 -17.88
C THR A 67 16.48 -0.06 -17.70
N GLU A 68 16.59 -0.80 -16.61
CA GLU A 68 17.79 -1.57 -16.20
C GLU A 68 17.63 -3.09 -16.40
N GLY A 69 16.40 -3.58 -16.60
CA GLY A 69 16.10 -5.00 -16.79
C GLY A 69 15.94 -5.81 -15.49
N ASP A 70 15.74 -7.13 -15.64
CA ASP A 70 15.28 -8.02 -14.57
C ASP A 70 16.25 -8.23 -13.38
N GLU A 71 17.56 -7.98 -13.55
CA GLU A 71 18.53 -8.18 -12.46
C GLU A 71 18.52 -7.04 -11.44
N ALA A 72 18.51 -5.79 -11.91
CA ALA A 72 18.30 -4.61 -11.06
C ALA A 72 16.94 -4.66 -10.34
N ALA A 73 15.97 -5.32 -10.97
CA ALA A 73 14.64 -5.51 -10.42
C ALA A 73 14.58 -6.47 -9.22
N ARG A 74 15.50 -7.43 -9.07
CA ARG A 74 15.41 -8.43 -7.99
C ARG A 74 15.64 -7.82 -6.61
N ASP A 75 16.65 -6.99 -6.45
CA ASP A 75 16.93 -6.31 -5.18
C ASP A 75 15.83 -5.31 -4.83
N ALA A 76 15.34 -4.60 -5.86
CA ALA A 76 14.28 -3.63 -5.71
C ALA A 76 12.94 -4.33 -5.37
N LYS A 77 12.66 -5.49 -5.99
CA LYS A 77 11.51 -6.36 -5.68
C LYS A 77 11.52 -6.84 -4.23
N ALA A 78 12.66 -7.30 -3.72
CA ALA A 78 12.76 -7.76 -2.33
C ALA A 78 12.44 -6.64 -1.32
N GLN A 79 12.85 -5.40 -1.60
CA GLN A 79 12.46 -4.24 -0.78
C GLN A 79 10.96 -3.95 -0.90
N ALA A 80 10.39 -3.96 -2.10
CA ALA A 80 8.95 -3.79 -2.28
C ALA A 80 8.14 -4.85 -1.55
N GLU A 81 8.52 -6.13 -1.61
CA GLU A 81 7.82 -7.21 -0.92
C GLU A 81 7.79 -6.97 0.60
N ARG A 82 8.86 -6.46 1.19
CA ARG A 82 8.90 -6.09 2.61
C ARG A 82 7.97 -4.92 2.93
N HIS A 83 8.01 -3.85 2.14
CA HIS A 83 7.11 -2.72 2.31
C HIS A 83 5.64 -3.13 2.12
N TRP A 84 5.39 -4.04 1.18
CA TRP A 84 4.08 -4.59 0.89
C TRP A 84 3.54 -5.44 2.04
N ALA A 85 4.37 -6.30 2.62
CA ALA A 85 4.01 -7.09 3.81
C ALA A 85 3.71 -6.19 5.01
N ALA A 86 4.50 -5.13 5.23
CA ALA A 86 4.27 -4.16 6.29
C ALA A 86 2.94 -3.40 6.10
N LEU A 87 2.66 -2.96 4.87
CA LEU A 87 1.40 -2.28 4.56
C LEU A 87 0.19 -3.19 4.76
N LYS A 88 0.25 -4.45 4.32
CA LYS A 88 -0.80 -5.45 4.57
C LYS A 88 -1.02 -5.68 6.07
N ALA A 89 0.05 -5.75 6.85
CA ALA A 89 -0.06 -5.90 8.30
C ALA A 89 -0.72 -4.67 8.95
N ALA A 90 -0.37 -3.46 8.52
CA ALA A 90 -0.98 -2.22 8.99
C ALA A 90 -2.48 -2.15 8.64
N VAL A 91 -2.84 -2.48 7.38
CA VAL A 91 -4.24 -2.55 6.93
C VAL A 91 -5.02 -3.56 7.77
N LYS A 92 -4.45 -4.75 8.01
CA LYS A 92 -5.08 -5.77 8.84
C LYS A 92 -5.30 -5.29 10.28
N ALA A 93 -4.27 -4.76 10.94
CA ALA A 93 -4.35 -4.28 12.31
C ALA A 93 -5.42 -3.19 12.47
N TYR A 94 -5.55 -2.32 11.47
CA TYR A 94 -6.58 -1.29 11.45
C TYR A 94 -7.97 -1.88 11.23
N ARG A 95 -8.11 -2.84 10.33
CA ARG A 95 -9.37 -3.55 10.05
C ARG A 95 -9.88 -4.33 11.27
N ASP A 96 -8.97 -4.94 12.02
CA ASP A 96 -9.27 -5.66 13.27
C ASP A 96 -9.70 -4.71 14.42
N HIS A 97 -9.38 -3.42 14.35
CA HIS A 97 -9.76 -2.43 15.37
C HIS A 97 -11.05 -1.68 15.04
N VAL A 98 -11.33 -1.46 13.75
CA VAL A 98 -12.50 -0.71 13.26
C VAL A 98 -13.67 -1.63 12.88
N GLY A 99 -13.42 -2.94 12.74
CA GLY A 99 -14.41 -3.98 12.44
C GLY A 99 -15.02 -4.60 13.70
#